data_AF-A0A239N390-F1
#
_entry.id   AF-A0A239N390-F1
#
_cell.length_a   1.000
_cell.length_b   1.000
_cell.length_c   1.000
_cell.angle_alpha   90.00
_cell.angle_beta   90.00
_cell.angle_gamma   90.00
#
_symmetry.space_group_name_H-M   'P 1'
#
loop_
_entity.id
_entity.type
_entity.pdbx_description
1 polymer ?
#
loop_
_entity_poly.entity_id
_entity_poly.type
_entity_poly.pdbx_seq_one_letter_code
_entity_poly.pdbx_strand_id
1 'polypeptide(L)'
;MSHAPTFLTCSALSFAWPDGTTVFDGFQLAVGPGRTGLIGLNGSGKSTLLRLLAGELTPSAGTVKAAGDIGYLPQTVVFDTGLRVDEALGIAATRAGLLAIETGDTSEAHFTAVGDDWDVEERARATLDQLGLGRIGLDRTIGEMSGGECVLLRFAALLLARPDILLLDEPTNNLDLVARERLYAAVDSWSGVMVVVSHDRALLERVDQIADLRDGDVRWYGGTYSAYEEALAQEQEAAERMVRVAEADVHRQKRELADAQVKLARRARYGQKMYDTKREPRIVMNARKRAAQESAGKHRILHTEKLAEAKERLDEAVEAVRDDDEIRIELPRTTVPRAGRS
;
A
#
# COMPACT_ATOMS: atom_id res chain seq x y z
N MET A 1 -0.31 24.19 25.18
CA MET A 1 -0.02 22.86 25.76
C MET A 1 0.58 22.03 24.64
N SER A 2 1.75 21.41 24.85
CA SER A 2 2.30 20.47 23.87
C SER A 2 1.39 19.24 23.83
N HIS A 3 0.49 19.16 22.86
CA HIS A 3 -0.26 17.93 22.62
C HIS A 3 0.76 16.82 22.37
N ALA A 4 0.61 15.70 23.07
CA ALA A 4 1.38 14.51 22.77
C ALA A 4 1.15 14.15 21.30
N PRO A 5 2.18 13.70 20.56
CA PRO A 5 2.00 13.37 19.16
C PRO A 5 0.97 12.25 19.02
N THR A 6 -0.07 12.47 18.23
CA THR A 6 -1.01 11.43 17.82
C THR A 6 -0.30 10.48 16.86
N PHE A 7 -0.34 9.18 17.14
CA PHE A 7 0.27 8.17 16.29
C PHE A 7 -0.43 6.82 16.44
N LEU A 8 -0.18 5.96 15.47
CA LEU A 8 -0.63 4.58 15.42
C LEU A 8 0.52 3.67 15.03
N THR A 9 0.76 2.60 15.81
CA THR A 9 1.89 1.70 15.60
C THR A 9 1.50 0.24 15.77
N CYS A 10 2.05 -0.62 14.92
CA CYS A 10 2.05 -2.07 15.01
C CYS A 10 3.47 -2.57 15.25
N SER A 11 3.66 -3.50 16.18
CA SER A 11 4.96 -4.11 16.45
C SER A 11 4.86 -5.62 16.50
N ALA A 12 5.61 -6.29 15.62
CA ALA A 12 5.64 -7.75 15.47
C ALA A 12 4.23 -8.36 15.37
N LEU A 13 3.34 -7.69 14.62
CA LEU A 13 1.94 -8.03 14.53
C LEU A 13 1.77 -9.31 13.69
N SER A 14 1.22 -10.35 14.29
CA SER A 14 0.83 -11.57 13.56
C SER A 14 -0.66 -11.80 13.68
N PHE A 15 -1.28 -12.20 12.57
CA PHE A 15 -2.70 -12.55 12.52
C PHE A 15 -2.92 -13.65 11.48
N ALA A 16 -3.68 -14.66 11.88
CA ALA A 16 -4.18 -15.70 11.00
C ALA A 16 -5.69 -15.89 11.22
N TRP A 17 -6.40 -16.21 10.15
CA TRP A 17 -7.80 -16.62 10.23
C TRP A 17 -7.92 -17.98 10.92
N PRO A 18 -9.09 -18.31 11.53
CA PRO A 18 -9.32 -19.59 12.19
C PRO A 18 -9.13 -20.83 11.29
N ASP A 19 -9.16 -20.66 9.96
CA ASP A 19 -8.90 -21.71 8.98
C ASP A 19 -7.39 -21.98 8.76
N GLY A 20 -6.51 -21.23 9.42
CA GLY A 20 -5.05 -21.33 9.31
C GLY A 20 -4.43 -20.39 8.28
N THR A 21 -5.23 -19.62 7.54
CA THR A 21 -4.72 -18.66 6.56
C THR A 21 -4.00 -17.52 7.27
N THR A 22 -2.67 -17.47 7.15
CA THR A 22 -1.86 -16.39 7.73
C THR A 22 -2.00 -15.14 6.87
N VAL A 23 -2.32 -14.01 7.50
CA VAL A 23 -2.45 -12.71 6.84
C VAL A 23 -1.21 -11.85 7.12
N PHE A 24 -0.77 -11.84 8.38
CA PHE A 24 0.41 -11.11 8.81
C PHE A 24 1.28 -12.00 9.69
N ASP A 25 2.60 -11.91 9.52
CA ASP A 25 3.58 -12.54 10.39
C ASP A 25 4.69 -11.54 10.72
N GLY A 26 4.74 -11.07 11.97
CA GLY A 26 5.75 -10.10 12.41
C GLY A 26 5.61 -8.70 11.81
N PHE A 27 4.43 -8.34 11.28
CA PHE A 27 4.16 -7.09 10.56
C PHE A 27 4.46 -5.84 11.40
N GLN A 28 4.98 -4.80 10.74
CA GLN A 28 5.33 -3.52 11.36
C GLN A 28 4.73 -2.36 10.58
N LEU A 29 4.21 -1.38 11.32
CA LEU A 29 3.67 -0.15 10.76
C LEU A 29 3.80 0.96 11.79
N ALA A 30 4.13 2.16 11.34
CA ALA A 30 4.05 3.37 12.15
C ALA A 30 3.46 4.48 11.29
N VAL A 31 2.35 5.06 11.76
CA VAL A 31 1.66 6.18 11.10
C VAL A 31 1.59 7.35 12.06
N GLY A 32 2.08 8.50 11.62
CA GLY A 32 2.00 9.76 12.35
C GLY A 32 0.93 10.71 11.78
N PRO A 33 0.92 11.98 12.22
CA PRO A 33 -0.01 12.99 11.71
C PRO A 33 0.05 13.17 10.20
N GLY A 34 -1.09 13.46 9.59
CA GLY A 34 -1.25 13.55 8.13
C GLY A 34 -2.13 12.44 7.56
N ARG A 35 -2.34 12.50 6.25
CA ARG A 35 -3.21 11.59 5.50
C ARG A 35 -2.34 10.56 4.79
N THR A 36 -2.53 9.30 5.15
CA THR A 36 -1.81 8.16 4.57
C THR A 36 -2.75 7.36 3.69
N GLY A 37 -2.43 7.21 2.41
CA GLY A 37 -3.11 6.25 1.54
C GLY A 37 -2.47 4.88 1.68
N LEU A 38 -3.21 3.89 2.18
CA LEU A 38 -2.79 2.49 2.24
C LEU A 38 -3.27 1.76 0.99
N ILE A 39 -2.34 1.45 0.10
CA ILE A 39 -2.58 0.66 -1.11
C ILE A 39 -1.93 -0.71 -0.98
N GLY A 40 -2.19 -1.59 -1.94
CA GLY A 40 -1.64 -2.94 -1.97
C GLY A 40 -2.53 -3.89 -2.76
N LEU A 41 -2.03 -5.08 -3.05
CA LEU A 41 -2.73 -6.08 -3.86
C LEU A 41 -4.07 -6.50 -3.23
N ASN A 42 -4.98 -7.02 -4.05
CA ASN A 42 -6.20 -7.63 -3.53
C ASN A 42 -5.83 -8.83 -2.66
N GLY A 43 -6.41 -8.91 -1.46
CA GLY A 43 -6.06 -9.98 -0.52
C GLY A 43 -4.78 -9.75 0.30
N SER A 44 -4.05 -8.64 0.11
CA SER A 44 -2.89 -8.25 0.95
C SER A 44 -3.22 -7.99 2.43
N GLY A 45 -4.50 -8.01 2.81
CA GLY A 45 -4.93 -7.85 4.19
C GLY A 45 -5.22 -6.42 4.63
N LYS A 46 -5.34 -5.44 3.71
CA LYS A 46 -5.65 -4.02 4.03
C LYS A 46 -6.84 -3.84 4.99
N SER A 47 -8.00 -4.38 4.64
CA SER A 47 -9.19 -4.33 5.50
C SER A 47 -8.97 -5.07 6.83
N THR A 48 -8.26 -6.20 6.81
CA THR A 48 -7.88 -6.93 8.03
C THR A 48 -6.99 -6.08 8.94
N LEU A 49 -6.03 -5.35 8.36
CA LEU A 49 -5.16 -4.42 9.08
C LEU A 49 -5.98 -3.31 9.71
N LEU A 50 -6.88 -2.64 8.98
CA LEU A 50 -7.73 -1.58 9.55
C LEU A 50 -8.59 -2.10 10.71
N ARG A 51 -9.13 -3.31 10.60
CA ARG A 51 -9.91 -3.94 11.69
C ARG A 51 -9.05 -4.29 12.91
N LEU A 52 -7.81 -4.72 12.72
CA LEU A 52 -6.84 -4.92 13.81
C LEU A 52 -6.48 -3.58 14.47
N LEU A 53 -6.29 -2.54 13.66
CA LEU A 53 -6.00 -1.18 14.13
C LEU A 53 -7.16 -0.56 14.90
N ALA A 54 -8.38 -0.77 14.45
CA ALA A 54 -9.62 -0.33 15.11
C ALA A 54 -9.95 -1.15 16.37
N GLY A 55 -9.22 -2.25 16.63
CA GLY A 55 -9.50 -3.15 17.76
C GLY A 55 -10.70 -4.09 17.55
N GLU A 56 -11.27 -4.15 16.35
CA GLU A 56 -12.35 -5.10 16.01
C GLU A 56 -11.85 -6.54 15.88
N LEU A 57 -10.58 -6.71 15.53
CA LEU A 57 -9.89 -7.99 15.51
C LEU A 57 -8.77 -7.99 16.54
N THR A 58 -8.53 -9.15 17.15
CA THR A 58 -7.42 -9.34 18.09
C THR A 58 -6.25 -10.01 17.36
N PRO A 59 -5.04 -9.44 17.44
CA PRO A 59 -3.87 -10.08 16.87
C PRO A 59 -3.53 -11.39 17.59
N SER A 60 -2.98 -12.35 16.86
CA SER A 60 -2.51 -13.62 17.42
C SER A 60 -1.18 -13.45 18.17
N ALA A 61 -0.36 -12.49 17.75
CA ALA A 61 0.86 -12.07 18.43
C ALA A 61 1.19 -10.60 18.11
N GLY A 62 2.08 -9.99 18.90
CA GLY A 62 2.47 -8.59 18.75
C GLY A 62 1.50 -7.61 19.42
N THR A 63 1.65 -6.33 19.11
CA THR A 63 0.84 -5.26 19.72
C THR A 63 0.44 -4.19 18.72
N VAL A 64 -0.78 -3.69 18.87
CA VAL A 64 -1.25 -2.42 18.27
C VAL A 64 -1.29 -1.37 19.39
N LYS A 65 -0.72 -0.19 19.13
CA LYS A 65 -0.78 0.96 20.03
C LYS A 65 -1.25 2.19 19.28
N ALA A 66 -2.19 2.91 19.87
CA ALA A 66 -2.67 4.20 19.38
C ALA A 66 -2.58 5.22 20.52
N ALA A 67 -2.14 6.43 20.17
CA ALA A 67 -2.17 7.59 21.05
C ALA A 67 -3.28 8.52 20.58
N GLY A 68 -4.51 8.29 21.09
CA GLY A 68 -5.71 9.03 20.72
C GLY A 68 -6.90 8.10 20.40
N ASP A 69 -8.09 8.69 20.29
CA ASP A 69 -9.31 7.95 19.96
C ASP A 69 -9.36 7.58 18.47
N ILE A 70 -9.82 6.36 18.18
CA ILE A 70 -9.89 5.83 16.81
C ILE A 70 -11.32 5.84 16.32
N GLY A 71 -11.55 6.50 15.20
CA GLY A 71 -12.75 6.35 14.37
C GLY A 71 -12.50 5.40 13.21
N TYR A 72 -13.44 4.50 12.93
CA TYR A 72 -13.33 3.55 11.82
C TYR A 72 -14.61 3.54 10.97
N LEU A 73 -14.41 3.75 9.66
CA LEU A 73 -15.41 3.56 8.62
C LEU A 73 -15.09 2.25 7.87
N PRO A 74 -15.85 1.16 8.10
CA PRO A 74 -15.65 -0.09 7.39
C PRO A 74 -16.16 -0.02 5.96
N GLN A 75 -15.61 -0.89 5.10
CA GLN A 75 -16.02 -1.03 3.69
C GLN A 75 -17.51 -1.34 3.53
N THR A 76 -18.06 -2.19 4.41
CA THR A 76 -19.49 -2.51 4.42
C THR A 76 -20.13 -1.89 5.65
N VAL A 77 -20.98 -0.90 5.42
CA VAL A 77 -21.80 -0.28 6.47
C VAL A 77 -23.12 -1.03 6.56
N VAL A 78 -23.35 -1.68 7.71
CA VAL A 78 -24.63 -2.33 8.04
C VAL A 78 -25.27 -1.54 9.15
N PHE A 79 -26.50 -1.07 8.90
CA PHE A 79 -27.34 -0.44 9.91
C PHE A 79 -28.59 -1.27 10.14
N ASP A 80 -29.10 -1.23 11.36
CA ASP A 80 -30.49 -1.60 11.62
C ASP A 80 -31.39 -0.59 10.91
N THR A 81 -32.33 -1.09 10.10
CA THR A 81 -33.25 -0.26 9.32
C THR A 81 -34.20 0.54 10.20
N GLY A 82 -34.44 0.10 11.45
CA GLY A 82 -35.23 0.82 12.44
C GLY A 82 -34.47 1.90 13.20
N LEU A 83 -33.14 1.96 13.09
CA LEU A 83 -32.32 2.94 13.80
C LEU A 83 -32.61 4.35 13.29
N ARG A 84 -32.75 5.32 14.19
CA ARG A 84 -32.90 6.73 13.81
C ARG A 84 -31.55 7.37 13.47
N VAL A 85 -31.60 8.44 12.70
CA VAL A 85 -30.41 9.20 12.30
C VAL A 85 -29.70 9.81 13.51
N ASP A 86 -30.42 10.37 14.49
CA ASP A 86 -29.80 10.88 15.73
C ASP A 86 -29.09 9.80 16.55
N GLU A 87 -29.64 8.58 16.59
CA GLU A 87 -29.03 7.42 17.23
C GLU A 87 -27.76 6.99 16.49
N ALA A 88 -27.80 6.96 15.15
CA ALA A 88 -26.64 6.61 14.33
C ALA A 88 -25.50 7.64 14.41
N LEU A 89 -25.85 8.92 14.60
CA LEU A 89 -24.88 9.99 14.86
C LEU A 89 -24.34 9.97 16.29
N GLY A 90 -24.93 9.18 17.19
CA GLY A 90 -24.53 9.12 18.60
C GLY A 90 -25.01 10.31 19.44
N ILE A 91 -25.99 11.09 18.96
CA ILE A 91 -26.43 12.34 19.60
C ILE A 91 -27.80 12.23 20.29
N ALA A 92 -28.47 11.08 20.18
CA ALA A 92 -29.84 10.89 20.66
C ALA A 92 -30.03 11.23 22.15
N ALA A 93 -29.08 10.86 23.02
CA ALA A 93 -29.17 11.13 24.45
C ALA A 93 -29.04 12.63 24.76
N THR A 94 -28.04 13.29 24.19
CA THR A 94 -27.80 14.73 24.32
C THR A 94 -28.99 15.53 23.78
N ARG A 95 -29.51 15.12 22.61
CA ARG A 95 -30.71 15.70 21.99
C ARG A 95 -31.95 15.56 22.85
N ALA A 96 -32.21 14.38 23.41
CA ALA A 96 -33.34 14.16 24.29
C ALA A 96 -33.25 15.02 25.58
N GLY A 97 -32.04 15.17 26.11
CA GLY A 97 -31.77 16.06 27.26
C GLY A 97 -32.07 17.53 26.95
N LEU A 98 -31.62 18.03 25.78
CA LEU A 98 -31.91 19.40 25.34
C LEU A 98 -33.42 19.66 25.23
N LEU A 99 -34.16 18.78 24.54
CA LEU A 99 -35.60 18.93 24.39
C LEU A 99 -36.34 18.89 25.74
N ALA A 100 -35.90 18.05 26.67
CA ALA A 100 -36.47 17.98 28.01
C ALA A 100 -36.23 19.29 28.79
N ILE A 101 -35.02 19.85 28.72
CA ILE A 101 -34.69 21.14 29.35
C ILE A 101 -35.52 22.28 28.75
N GLU A 102 -35.64 22.34 27.43
CA GLU A 102 -36.44 23.36 26.73
C GLU A 102 -37.94 23.29 27.06
N THR A 103 -38.46 22.08 27.29
CA THR A 103 -39.85 21.87 27.72
C THR A 103 -40.06 22.07 29.22
N GLY A 104 -39.02 22.41 29.98
CA GLY A 104 -39.07 22.81 31.38
C GLY A 104 -38.75 21.71 32.39
N ASP A 105 -38.28 20.54 31.96
CA ASP A 105 -37.78 19.49 32.85
C ASP A 105 -36.34 19.83 33.29
N THR A 106 -36.19 20.10 34.59
CA THR A 106 -34.91 20.56 35.18
C THR A 106 -34.17 19.45 35.91
N SER A 107 -34.46 18.18 35.60
CA SER A 107 -33.72 17.04 36.13
C SER A 107 -32.22 17.10 35.80
N GLU A 108 -31.37 16.87 36.81
CA GLU A 108 -29.90 16.86 36.70
C GLU A 108 -29.39 15.86 35.65
N ALA A 109 -30.14 14.77 35.40
CA ALA A 109 -29.81 13.79 34.38
C ALA A 109 -29.74 14.38 32.96
N HIS A 110 -30.60 15.35 32.64
CA HIS A 110 -30.62 15.98 31.31
C HIS A 110 -29.39 16.88 31.11
N PHE A 111 -29.06 17.69 32.12
CA PHE A 111 -27.85 18.52 32.08
C PHE A 111 -26.57 17.67 32.01
N THR A 112 -26.56 16.52 32.70
CA THR A 112 -25.44 15.57 32.63
C THR A 112 -25.31 14.95 31.22
N ALA A 113 -26.43 14.60 30.58
CA ALA A 113 -26.44 14.06 29.23
C ALA A 113 -26.04 15.10 28.17
N VAL A 114 -26.35 16.37 28.40
CA VAL A 114 -25.94 17.47 27.52
C VAL A 114 -24.47 17.81 27.72
N GLY A 115 -24.00 17.85 28.97
CA GLY A 115 -22.64 18.28 29.29
C GLY A 115 -22.33 19.64 28.70
N ASP A 116 -21.29 19.70 27.87
CA ASP A 116 -20.88 20.90 27.14
C ASP A 116 -21.42 20.95 25.69
N ASP A 117 -22.13 19.93 25.23
CA ASP A 117 -22.59 19.73 23.84
C ASP A 117 -23.95 20.40 23.56
N TRP A 118 -24.10 21.67 23.93
CA TRP A 118 -25.35 22.43 23.78
C TRP A 118 -25.74 22.71 22.32
N ASP A 119 -24.75 22.71 21.42
CA ASP A 119 -24.92 22.98 19.98
C ASP A 119 -24.96 21.69 19.13
N VAL A 120 -25.12 20.52 19.76
CA VAL A 120 -24.97 19.22 19.08
C VAL A 120 -25.91 19.06 17.87
N GLU A 121 -27.16 19.54 17.98
CA GLU A 121 -28.12 19.47 16.89
C GLU A 121 -27.71 20.35 15.70
N GLU A 122 -27.24 21.57 15.98
CA GLU A 122 -26.80 22.51 14.95
C GLU A 122 -25.57 21.97 14.22
N ARG A 123 -24.59 21.44 14.98
CA ARG A 123 -23.41 20.78 14.41
C ARG A 123 -23.76 19.54 13.60
N ALA A 124 -24.69 18.72 14.09
CA ALA A 124 -25.14 17.53 13.38
C ALA A 124 -25.77 17.89 12.04
N ARG A 125 -26.68 18.88 12.01
CA ARG A 125 -27.31 19.36 10.78
C ARG A 125 -26.28 19.95 9.82
N ALA A 126 -25.36 20.78 10.31
CA ALA A 126 -24.29 21.35 9.49
C ALA A 126 -23.39 20.26 8.87
N THR A 127 -23.06 19.21 9.63
CA THR A 127 -22.26 18.07 9.14
C THR A 127 -23.02 17.26 8.09
N LEU A 128 -24.31 16.99 8.32
CA LEU A 128 -25.17 16.35 7.33
C LEU A 128 -25.30 17.21 6.06
N ASP A 129 -25.47 18.53 6.19
CA ASP A 129 -25.52 19.48 5.07
C ASP A 129 -24.22 19.48 4.25
N GLN A 130 -23.06 19.44 4.92
CA GLN A 130 -21.75 19.37 4.26
C GLN A 130 -21.61 18.11 3.40
N LEU A 131 -22.13 16.98 3.87
CA LEU A 131 -22.20 15.71 3.13
C LEU A 131 -23.44 15.65 2.21
N GLY A 132 -24.26 16.70 2.23
CA GLY A 132 -25.54 16.92 1.57
C GLY A 132 -26.58 15.83 1.77
N LEU A 133 -26.61 15.36 3.01
CA LEU A 133 -27.71 14.68 3.68
C LEU A 133 -28.65 15.69 4.37
N GLY A 134 -28.53 17.00 4.12
CA GLY A 134 -29.32 18.06 4.76
C GLY A 134 -30.83 17.92 4.76
N ARG A 135 -31.37 17.23 3.74
CA ARG A 135 -32.79 16.90 3.63
C ARG A 135 -33.27 15.82 4.61
N ILE A 136 -32.33 15.14 5.26
CA ILE A 136 -32.60 14.01 6.15
C ILE A 136 -32.78 14.55 7.57
N GLY A 137 -34.01 14.42 8.08
CA GLY A 137 -34.32 14.77 9.46
C GLY A 137 -33.67 13.80 10.45
N LEU A 138 -33.33 14.30 11.63
CA LEU A 138 -32.71 13.53 12.72
C LEU A 138 -33.60 12.40 13.25
N ASP A 139 -34.92 12.56 13.15
CA ASP A 139 -35.91 11.54 13.58
C ASP A 139 -36.18 10.45 12.53
N ARG A 140 -35.61 10.57 11.33
CA ARG A 140 -35.84 9.63 10.23
C ARG A 140 -35.12 8.31 10.50
N THR A 141 -35.73 7.21 10.06
CA THR A 141 -35.12 5.87 10.15
C THR A 141 -34.23 5.55 8.95
N ILE A 142 -33.15 4.81 9.18
CA ILE A 142 -32.15 4.47 8.16
C ILE A 142 -32.71 3.57 7.04
N GLY A 143 -33.75 2.77 7.30
CA GLY A 143 -34.36 1.90 6.30
C GLY A 143 -34.90 2.60 5.04
N GLU A 144 -35.02 3.92 5.07
CA GLU A 144 -35.46 4.74 3.93
C GLU A 144 -34.31 5.45 3.19
N MET A 145 -33.06 5.15 3.56
CA MET A 145 -31.85 5.75 2.98
C MET A 145 -31.21 4.80 1.96
N SER A 146 -30.60 5.39 0.94
CA SER A 146 -29.77 4.63 0.00
C SER A 146 -28.45 4.19 0.64
N GLY A 147 -27.81 3.15 0.07
CA GLY A 147 -26.53 2.65 0.59
C GLY A 147 -25.43 3.71 0.67
N GLY A 148 -25.35 4.61 -0.32
CA GLY A 148 -24.40 5.73 -0.29
C GLY A 148 -24.73 6.77 0.79
N GLU A 149 -26.01 7.05 1.03
CA GLU A 149 -26.43 7.92 2.14
C GLU A 149 -26.09 7.29 3.50
N CYS A 150 -26.20 5.97 3.65
CA CYS A 150 -25.77 5.25 4.86
C CYS A 150 -24.25 5.39 5.10
N VAL A 151 -23.42 5.23 4.07
CA VAL A 151 -21.97 5.43 4.18
C VAL A 151 -21.66 6.86 4.63
N LEU A 152 -22.27 7.86 4.00
CA LEU A 152 -22.10 9.26 4.38
C LEU A 152 -22.63 9.55 5.79
N LEU A 153 -23.71 8.92 6.24
CA LEU A 153 -24.23 9.07 7.60
C LEU A 153 -23.24 8.52 8.64
N ARG A 154 -22.66 7.33 8.39
CA ARG A 154 -21.63 6.77 9.26
C ARG A 154 -20.39 7.66 9.30
N PHE A 155 -20.00 8.21 8.15
CA PHE A 155 -18.90 9.17 8.07
C PHE A 155 -19.22 10.47 8.82
N ALA A 156 -20.45 10.99 8.74
CA ALA A 156 -20.92 12.14 9.51
C ALA A 156 -20.79 11.90 11.02
N ALA A 157 -21.17 10.71 11.50
CA ALA A 157 -21.03 10.32 12.90
C ALA A 157 -19.56 10.38 13.35
N LEU A 158 -18.63 9.92 12.52
CA LEU A 158 -17.19 10.00 12.79
C LEU A 158 -16.68 11.44 12.81
N LEU A 159 -17.12 12.30 11.89
CA LEU A 159 -16.76 13.72 11.89
C LEU A 159 -17.28 14.47 13.13
N LEU A 160 -18.49 14.12 13.61
CA LEU A 160 -19.05 14.67 14.84
C LEU A 160 -18.31 14.21 16.08
N ALA A 161 -17.91 12.93 16.13
CA ALA A 161 -17.15 12.35 17.23
C ALA A 161 -15.72 12.92 17.34
N ARG A 162 -15.17 13.48 16.25
CA ARG A 162 -13.83 14.10 16.18
C ARG A 162 -12.72 13.20 16.77
N PRO A 163 -12.57 11.95 16.29
CA PRO A 163 -11.48 11.08 16.75
C PRO A 163 -10.11 11.67 16.39
N ASP A 164 -9.07 11.34 17.15
CA ASP A 164 -7.70 11.76 16.85
C ASP A 164 -7.14 11.02 15.62
N ILE A 165 -7.58 9.78 15.42
CA ILE A 165 -7.16 8.87 14.35
C ILE A 165 -8.39 8.41 13.56
N LEU A 166 -8.38 8.58 12.24
CA LEU A 166 -9.46 8.17 11.36
C LEU A 166 -9.00 7.09 10.37
N LEU A 167 -9.67 5.94 10.40
CA LEU A 167 -9.43 4.81 9.51
C LEU A 167 -10.60 4.70 8.52
N LEU A 168 -10.34 4.77 7.22
CA LEU A 168 -11.34 4.69 6.17
C LEU A 168 -11.03 3.50 5.27
N ASP A 169 -11.94 2.52 5.20
CA ASP A 169 -11.83 1.36 4.32
C ASP A 169 -12.78 1.49 3.13
N GLU A 170 -12.24 1.75 1.95
CA GLU A 170 -12.96 1.96 0.69
C GLU A 170 -14.17 2.91 0.79
N PRO A 171 -13.97 4.15 1.27
CA PRO A 171 -15.06 5.04 1.66
C PRO A 171 -15.88 5.59 0.48
N THR A 172 -15.37 5.47 -0.75
CA THR A 172 -16.04 5.96 -1.98
C THR A 172 -16.91 4.91 -2.66
N ASN A 173 -16.88 3.66 -2.17
CA ASN A 173 -17.72 2.61 -2.71
C ASN A 173 -19.20 2.94 -2.51
N ASN A 174 -20.02 2.64 -3.52
CA ASN A 174 -21.45 2.95 -3.55
C ASN A 174 -21.80 4.45 -3.51
N LEU A 175 -20.82 5.35 -3.63
CA LEU A 175 -21.04 6.79 -3.75
C LEU A 175 -21.09 7.23 -5.22
N ASP A 176 -22.06 8.09 -5.55
CA ASP A 176 -22.07 8.84 -6.80
C ASP A 176 -20.98 9.92 -6.81
N LEU A 177 -20.80 10.58 -7.97
CA LEU A 177 -19.75 11.59 -8.14
C LEU A 177 -19.89 12.76 -7.16
N VAL A 178 -21.13 13.22 -6.89
CA VAL A 178 -21.37 14.39 -6.03
C VAL A 178 -21.08 14.05 -4.57
N ALA A 179 -21.49 12.86 -4.12
CA ALA A 179 -21.18 12.33 -2.80
C ALA A 179 -19.68 12.16 -2.59
N ARG A 180 -18.94 11.67 -3.61
CA ARG A 180 -17.48 11.57 -3.57
C ARG A 180 -16.83 12.93 -3.37
N GLU A 181 -17.19 13.95 -4.15
CA GLU A 181 -16.63 15.30 -4.02
C GLU A 181 -16.83 15.93 -2.62
N ARG A 182 -17.91 15.54 -1.92
CA ARG A 182 -18.12 15.99 -0.53
C ARG A 182 -17.24 15.23 0.46
N LEU A 183 -17.10 13.92 0.29
CA LEU A 183 -16.21 13.09 1.11
C LEU A 183 -14.76 13.57 0.98
N TYR A 184 -14.37 13.84 -0.25
CA TYR A 184 -13.12 14.47 -0.67
C TYR A 184 -12.82 15.78 0.05
N ALA A 185 -13.76 16.73 0.05
CA ALA A 185 -13.60 17.99 0.76
C ALA A 185 -13.46 17.77 2.28
N ALA A 186 -14.16 16.80 2.86
CA ALA A 186 -14.02 16.47 4.28
C ALA A 186 -12.63 15.86 4.58
N VAL A 187 -12.13 14.96 3.73
CA VAL A 187 -10.78 14.41 3.84
C VAL A 187 -9.71 15.50 3.74
N ASP A 188 -9.89 16.48 2.85
CA ASP A 188 -8.97 17.62 2.72
C ASP A 188 -8.92 18.51 3.96
N SER A 189 -10.02 18.59 4.71
CA SER A 189 -10.10 19.39 5.94
C SER A 189 -9.58 18.68 7.19
N TRP A 190 -9.22 17.40 7.10
CA TRP A 190 -8.77 16.61 8.24
C TRP A 190 -7.35 17.00 8.66
N SER A 191 -7.15 17.20 9.96
CA SER A 191 -5.86 17.65 10.53
C SER A 191 -5.21 16.65 11.50
N GLY A 192 -5.85 15.51 11.74
CA GLY A 192 -5.34 14.43 12.60
C GLY A 192 -4.52 13.38 11.84
N VAL A 193 -4.47 12.18 12.40
CA VAL A 193 -3.95 11.00 11.69
C VAL A 193 -5.09 10.43 10.85
N MET A 194 -4.86 10.17 9.57
CA MET A 194 -5.81 9.47 8.72
C MET A 194 -5.11 8.35 7.96
N VAL A 195 -5.74 7.17 7.93
CA VAL A 195 -5.35 6.07 7.04
C VAL A 195 -6.53 5.73 6.15
N VAL A 196 -6.33 5.84 4.84
CA VAL A 196 -7.34 5.54 3.82
C VAL A 196 -6.91 4.36 2.99
N VAL A 197 -7.68 3.28 3.01
CA VAL A 197 -7.63 2.24 2.00
C VAL A 197 -8.58 2.62 0.89
N SER A 198 -8.07 2.81 -0.33
CA SER A 198 -8.93 3.02 -1.48
C SER A 198 -8.24 2.66 -2.77
N HIS A 199 -9.02 2.25 -3.76
CA HIS A 199 -8.60 2.21 -5.17
C HIS A 199 -9.02 3.48 -5.95
N ASP A 200 -9.68 4.45 -5.30
CA ASP A 200 -10.10 5.70 -5.93
C ASP A 200 -8.92 6.69 -6.02
N ARG A 201 -8.38 6.83 -7.24
CA ARG A 201 -7.24 7.72 -7.52
C ARG A 201 -7.50 9.17 -7.13
N ALA A 202 -8.74 9.66 -7.27
CA ALA A 202 -9.07 11.04 -6.93
C ALA A 202 -9.11 11.26 -5.41
N LEU A 203 -9.38 10.21 -4.62
CA LEU A 203 -9.21 10.24 -3.17
C LEU A 203 -7.73 10.17 -2.79
N LEU A 204 -6.99 9.25 -3.39
CA LEU A 204 -5.56 9.08 -3.12
C LEU A 204 -4.71 10.28 -3.56
N GLU A 205 -5.20 11.14 -4.45
CA GLU A 205 -4.52 12.40 -4.79
C GLU A 205 -4.56 13.44 -3.64
N ARG A 206 -5.35 13.18 -2.58
CA ARG A 206 -5.54 14.07 -1.42
C ARG A 206 -4.68 13.68 -0.22
N VAL A 207 -3.96 12.57 -0.32
CA VAL A 207 -3.11 12.07 0.78
C VAL A 207 -1.73 12.73 0.71
N ASP A 208 -1.05 12.73 1.86
CA ASP A 208 0.29 13.32 2.00
C ASP A 208 1.41 12.31 1.74
N GLN A 209 1.08 11.02 1.85
CA GLN A 209 1.98 9.89 1.61
C GLN A 209 1.21 8.61 1.26
N ILE A 210 1.87 7.71 0.55
CA ILE A 210 1.37 6.39 0.19
C ILE A 210 2.18 5.32 0.95
N ALA A 211 1.45 4.43 1.63
CA ALA A 211 1.94 3.18 2.19
C ALA A 211 1.53 2.05 1.23
N ASP A 212 2.49 1.43 0.56
CA ASP A 212 2.25 0.30 -0.34
C ASP A 212 2.51 -1.02 0.41
N LEU A 213 1.43 -1.76 0.70
CA LEU A 213 1.42 -3.01 1.44
C LEU A 213 1.53 -4.21 0.50
N ARG A 214 2.63 -4.96 0.59
CA ARG A 214 2.90 -6.15 -0.22
C ARG A 214 3.68 -7.17 0.59
N ASP A 215 3.32 -8.45 0.45
CA ASP A 215 4.01 -9.59 1.07
C ASP A 215 4.29 -9.45 2.57
N GLY A 216 3.41 -8.73 3.29
CA GLY A 216 3.57 -8.50 4.73
C GLY A 216 4.56 -7.38 5.09
N ASP A 217 4.97 -6.56 4.12
CA ASP A 217 5.82 -5.38 4.32
C ASP A 217 5.17 -4.11 3.75
N VAL A 218 5.63 -2.95 4.24
CA VAL A 218 5.14 -1.63 3.79
C VAL A 218 6.28 -0.82 3.22
N ARG A 219 6.15 -0.39 1.96
CA ARG A 219 7.00 0.62 1.33
C ARG A 219 6.34 1.99 1.41
N TRP A 220 7.14 3.02 1.71
CA TRP A 220 6.64 4.38 1.93
C TRP A 220 7.06 5.31 0.80
N TYR A 221 6.09 6.04 0.26
CA TYR A 221 6.30 7.04 -0.78
C TYR A 221 5.71 8.36 -0.30
N GLY A 222 6.53 9.41 -0.27
CA GLY A 222 6.05 10.75 0.07
C GLY A 222 5.32 11.40 -1.09
N GLY A 223 4.25 12.15 -0.79
CA GLY A 223 3.44 12.85 -1.78
C GLY A 223 2.15 12.12 -2.12
N THR A 224 1.49 12.64 -3.16
CA THR A 224 0.18 12.17 -3.62
C THR A 224 0.30 10.89 -4.45
N TYR A 225 -0.84 10.32 -4.85
CA TYR A 225 -0.86 9.14 -5.71
C TYR A 225 -0.10 9.32 -7.03
N SER A 226 -0.18 10.50 -7.65
CA SER A 226 0.58 10.80 -8.86
C SER A 226 2.10 10.74 -8.62
N ALA A 227 2.58 11.27 -7.49
CA ALA A 227 3.99 11.18 -7.13
C ALA A 227 4.46 9.73 -6.88
N TYR A 228 3.58 8.90 -6.32
CA TYR A 228 3.80 7.45 -6.21
C TYR A 228 3.90 6.78 -7.59
N GLU A 229 2.96 7.06 -8.52
CA GLU A 229 3.01 6.48 -9.88
C GLU A 229 4.29 6.90 -10.63
N GLU A 230 4.74 8.15 -10.46
CA GLU A 230 6.00 8.65 -11.01
C GLU A 230 7.22 7.95 -10.41
N ALA A 231 7.28 7.80 -9.08
CA ALA A 231 8.35 7.09 -8.39
C ALA A 231 8.46 5.64 -8.88
N LEU A 232 7.33 4.94 -8.95
CA LEU A 232 7.27 3.57 -9.44
C LEU A 232 7.70 3.47 -10.92
N ALA A 233 7.39 4.46 -11.76
CA ALA A 233 7.86 4.49 -13.14
C ALA A 233 9.36 4.69 -13.26
N GLN A 234 9.95 5.51 -12.40
CA GLN A 234 11.40 5.71 -12.36
C GLN A 234 12.13 4.45 -11.87
N GLU A 235 11.58 3.76 -10.87
CA GLU A 235 12.08 2.47 -10.37
C GLU A 235 12.08 1.42 -11.48
N GLN A 236 10.96 1.22 -12.19
CA GLN A 236 10.90 0.27 -13.29
C GLN A 236 11.87 0.63 -14.43
N GLU A 237 11.94 1.91 -14.84
CA GLU A 237 12.85 2.29 -15.91
C GLU A 237 14.33 2.07 -15.50
N ALA A 238 14.65 2.27 -14.23
CA ALA A 238 15.97 1.96 -13.69
C ALA A 238 16.25 0.45 -13.71
N ALA A 239 15.30 -0.38 -13.28
CA ALA A 239 15.41 -1.84 -13.31
C ALA A 239 15.60 -2.38 -14.74
N GLU A 240 14.78 -1.93 -15.69
CA GLU A 240 14.91 -2.30 -17.11
C GLU A 240 16.23 -1.82 -17.74
N ARG A 241 16.75 -0.65 -17.32
CA ARG A 241 18.09 -0.20 -17.74
C ARG A 241 19.18 -1.12 -17.19
N MET A 242 19.08 -1.58 -15.93
CA MET A 242 20.04 -2.51 -15.35
C MET A 242 20.06 -3.85 -16.10
N VAL A 243 18.90 -4.39 -16.47
CA VAL A 243 18.81 -5.60 -17.31
C VAL A 243 19.54 -5.39 -18.64
N ARG A 244 19.25 -4.30 -19.36
CA ARG A 244 19.92 -4.00 -20.65
C ARG A 244 21.44 -3.89 -20.51
N VAL A 245 21.92 -3.28 -19.43
CA VAL A 245 23.37 -3.16 -19.15
C VAL A 245 23.98 -4.53 -18.86
N ALA A 246 23.30 -5.38 -18.07
CA ALA A 246 23.76 -6.72 -17.75
C ALA A 246 23.77 -7.64 -18.99
N GLU A 247 22.73 -7.59 -19.83
CA GLU A 247 22.69 -8.32 -21.11
C GLU A 247 23.86 -7.93 -22.02
N ALA A 248 24.13 -6.63 -22.16
CA ALA A 248 25.24 -6.13 -22.96
C ALA A 248 26.60 -6.63 -22.43
N ASP A 249 26.76 -6.72 -21.10
CA ASP A 249 27.97 -7.28 -20.50
C ASP A 249 28.09 -8.79 -20.76
N VAL A 250 27.01 -9.56 -20.61
CA VAL A 250 27.01 -11.00 -20.97
C VAL A 250 27.43 -11.20 -22.42
N HIS A 251 26.90 -10.39 -23.35
CA HIS A 251 27.30 -10.43 -24.76
C HIS A 251 28.79 -10.09 -24.96
N ARG A 252 29.29 -9.06 -24.27
CA ARG A 252 30.71 -8.68 -24.28
C ARG A 252 31.59 -9.83 -23.75
N GLN A 253 31.29 -10.40 -22.59
CA GLN A 253 32.07 -11.50 -22.01
C GLN A 253 32.05 -12.76 -22.88
N LYS A 254 30.91 -13.10 -23.51
CA LYS A 254 30.82 -14.20 -24.49
C LYS A 254 31.76 -13.99 -25.67
N ARG A 255 31.79 -12.77 -26.22
CA ARG A 255 32.67 -12.42 -27.34
C ARG A 255 34.14 -12.49 -26.94
N GLU A 256 34.51 -11.93 -25.80
CA GLU A 256 35.88 -11.99 -25.28
C GLU A 256 36.34 -13.44 -25.05
N LEU A 257 35.48 -14.29 -24.50
CA LEU A 257 35.76 -15.72 -24.32
C LEU A 257 35.99 -16.41 -25.68
N ALA A 258 35.15 -16.14 -26.68
CA ALA A 258 35.31 -16.70 -28.03
C ALA A 258 36.63 -16.23 -28.68
N ASP A 259 36.94 -14.94 -28.60
CA ASP A 259 38.19 -14.37 -29.13
C ASP A 259 39.42 -14.96 -28.44
N ALA A 260 39.35 -15.14 -27.11
CA ALA A 260 40.40 -15.81 -26.34
C ALA A 260 40.59 -17.28 -26.77
N GLN A 261 39.51 -18.04 -26.97
CA GLN A 261 39.56 -19.42 -27.47
C GLN A 261 40.19 -19.50 -28.88
N VAL A 262 39.80 -18.60 -29.79
CA VAL A 262 40.39 -18.53 -31.14
C VAL A 262 41.88 -18.24 -31.07
N LYS A 263 42.31 -17.28 -30.21
CA LYS A 263 43.72 -16.93 -30.03
C LYS A 263 44.52 -18.09 -29.45
N LEU A 264 43.99 -18.79 -28.44
CA LEU A 264 44.61 -19.98 -27.86
C LEU A 264 44.71 -21.13 -28.88
N ALA A 265 43.67 -21.38 -29.68
CA ALA A 265 43.67 -22.39 -30.73
C ALA A 265 44.69 -22.09 -31.85
N ARG A 266 44.85 -20.81 -32.23
CA ARG A 266 45.89 -20.38 -33.18
C ARG A 266 47.30 -20.62 -32.63
N ARG A 267 47.54 -20.26 -31.37
CA ARG A 267 48.83 -20.50 -30.68
C ARG A 267 49.15 -21.98 -30.57
N ALA A 268 48.17 -22.82 -30.21
CA ALA A 268 48.33 -24.27 -30.14
C ALA A 268 48.71 -24.88 -31.50
N ARG A 269 48.03 -24.49 -32.58
CA ARG A 269 48.36 -24.91 -33.96
C ARG A 269 49.77 -24.49 -34.37
N TYR A 270 50.18 -23.26 -34.07
CA TYR A 270 51.54 -22.80 -34.35
C TYR A 270 52.58 -23.61 -33.56
N GLY A 271 52.33 -23.85 -32.27
CA GLY A 271 53.20 -24.68 -31.42
C GLY A 271 53.34 -26.10 -31.95
N GLN A 272 52.24 -26.72 -32.41
CA GLN A 272 52.26 -28.05 -33.00
C GLN A 272 53.08 -28.08 -34.30
N LYS A 273 52.89 -27.11 -35.21
CA LYS A 273 53.67 -27.00 -36.45
C LYS A 273 55.17 -26.89 -36.18
N MET A 274 55.56 -26.11 -35.17
CA MET A 274 56.97 -25.97 -34.77
C MET A 274 57.55 -27.27 -34.21
N TYR A 275 56.77 -28.02 -33.44
CA TYR A 275 57.13 -29.34 -32.94
C TYR A 275 57.34 -30.33 -34.10
N ASP A 276 56.42 -30.35 -35.07
CA ASP A 276 56.47 -31.26 -36.22
C ASP A 276 57.65 -30.96 -37.15
N THR A 277 58.03 -29.68 -37.30
CA THR A 277 59.17 -29.25 -38.13
C THR A 277 60.54 -29.32 -37.44
N LYS A 278 60.61 -29.79 -36.18
CA LYS A 278 61.86 -29.99 -35.40
C LYS A 278 62.79 -28.78 -35.36
N ARG A 279 62.24 -27.56 -35.37
CA ARG A 279 63.02 -26.30 -35.42
C ARG A 279 63.79 -25.98 -34.14
N GLU A 280 63.46 -26.61 -33.01
CA GLU A 280 64.10 -26.42 -31.70
C GLU A 280 64.36 -27.76 -31.00
N PRO A 281 65.26 -27.82 -29.98
CA PRO A 281 65.48 -29.02 -29.19
C PRO A 281 64.22 -29.52 -28.47
N ARG A 282 64.01 -30.84 -28.46
CA ARG A 282 62.80 -31.51 -27.96
C ARG A 282 62.45 -31.17 -26.50
N ILE A 283 63.47 -31.00 -25.67
CA ILE A 283 63.32 -30.63 -24.24
C ILE A 283 62.73 -29.22 -24.09
N VAL A 284 63.22 -28.26 -24.89
CA VAL A 284 62.76 -26.86 -24.88
C VAL A 284 61.33 -26.76 -25.39
N MET A 285 60.99 -27.50 -26.46
CA MET A 285 59.63 -27.55 -26.99
C MET A 285 58.62 -28.14 -25.99
N ASN A 286 58.99 -29.21 -25.28
CA ASN A 286 58.14 -29.80 -24.25
C ASN A 286 57.96 -28.88 -23.02
N ALA A 287 58.99 -28.14 -22.62
CA ALA A 287 58.89 -27.15 -21.56
C ALA A 287 57.96 -25.98 -21.96
N ARG A 288 58.12 -25.42 -23.17
CA ARG A 288 57.21 -24.38 -23.70
C ARG A 288 55.77 -24.86 -23.83
N LYS A 289 55.55 -26.11 -24.26
CA LYS A 289 54.22 -26.70 -24.35
C LYS A 289 53.50 -26.72 -22.99
N ARG A 290 54.19 -27.15 -21.93
CA ARG A 290 53.62 -27.18 -20.56
C ARG A 290 53.28 -25.76 -20.06
N ALA A 291 54.22 -24.82 -20.18
CA ALA A 291 53.99 -23.44 -19.77
C ALA A 291 52.83 -22.77 -20.55
N ALA A 292 52.71 -23.06 -21.84
CA ALA A 292 51.61 -22.58 -22.67
C ALA A 292 50.25 -23.19 -22.26
N GLN A 293 50.22 -24.48 -21.86
CA GLN A 293 49.02 -25.15 -21.36
C GLN A 293 48.56 -24.56 -20.03
N GLU A 294 49.47 -24.29 -19.10
CA GLU A 294 49.16 -23.65 -17.81
C GLU A 294 48.60 -22.23 -17.99
N SER A 295 49.26 -21.41 -18.82
CA SER A 295 48.78 -20.05 -19.14
C SER A 295 47.43 -20.07 -19.87
N ALA A 296 47.23 -21.00 -20.82
CA ALA A 296 45.95 -21.18 -21.50
C ALA A 296 44.83 -21.61 -20.54
N GLY A 297 45.14 -22.47 -19.57
CA GLY A 297 44.23 -22.88 -18.52
C GLY A 297 43.76 -21.69 -17.68
N LYS A 298 44.71 -20.90 -17.15
CA LYS A 298 44.42 -19.70 -16.35
C LYS A 298 43.58 -18.67 -17.13
N HIS A 299 43.94 -18.39 -18.38
CA HIS A 299 43.18 -17.46 -19.21
C HIS A 299 41.76 -17.96 -19.52
N ARG A 300 41.59 -19.25 -19.77
CA ARG A 300 40.27 -19.84 -20.00
C ARG A 300 39.40 -19.72 -18.75
N ILE A 301 39.95 -20.10 -17.60
CA ILE A 301 39.26 -20.03 -16.30
C ILE A 301 38.79 -18.60 -16.02
N LEU A 302 39.67 -17.61 -16.17
CA LEU A 302 39.33 -16.20 -15.97
C LEU A 302 38.14 -15.73 -16.83
N HIS A 303 38.14 -16.02 -18.13
CA HIS A 303 37.04 -15.60 -19.01
C HIS A 303 35.76 -16.39 -18.76
N THR A 304 35.84 -17.65 -18.33
CA THR A 304 34.65 -18.42 -17.95
C THR A 304 34.04 -17.92 -16.64
N GLU A 305 34.87 -17.53 -15.67
CA GLU A 305 34.42 -16.94 -14.39
C GLU A 305 33.74 -15.59 -14.64
N LYS A 306 34.37 -14.68 -15.40
CA LYS A 306 33.75 -13.39 -15.77
C LYS A 306 32.40 -13.54 -16.48
N LEU A 307 32.28 -14.54 -17.34
CA LEU A 307 31.00 -14.82 -18.02
C LEU A 307 29.96 -15.36 -17.04
N ALA A 308 30.36 -16.19 -16.06
CA ALA A 308 29.45 -16.66 -15.02
C ALA A 308 28.96 -15.50 -14.15
N GLU A 309 29.87 -14.64 -13.66
CA GLU A 309 29.54 -13.44 -12.88
C GLU A 309 28.63 -12.46 -13.66
N ALA A 310 28.84 -12.31 -14.97
CA ALA A 310 27.98 -11.46 -15.80
C ALA A 310 26.57 -12.04 -15.97
N LYS A 311 26.44 -13.38 -16.01
CA LYS A 311 25.13 -14.04 -16.08
C LYS A 311 24.38 -13.94 -14.75
N GLU A 312 25.07 -14.14 -13.63
CA GLU A 312 24.48 -13.99 -12.30
C GLU A 312 23.92 -12.59 -12.10
N ARG A 313 24.69 -11.54 -12.45
CA ARG A 313 24.19 -10.16 -12.44
C ARG A 313 22.99 -9.91 -13.37
N LEU A 314 22.91 -10.63 -14.49
CA LEU A 314 21.75 -10.54 -15.38
C LEU A 314 20.54 -11.21 -14.73
N ASP A 315 20.72 -12.38 -14.15
CA ASP A 315 19.65 -13.11 -13.47
C ASP A 315 19.09 -12.28 -12.29
N GLU A 316 19.95 -11.67 -11.48
CA GLU A 316 19.57 -10.73 -10.41
C GLU A 316 18.79 -9.52 -10.95
N ALA A 317 19.26 -8.90 -12.03
CA ALA A 317 18.59 -7.75 -12.63
C ALA A 317 17.22 -8.10 -13.23
N VAL A 318 17.08 -9.29 -13.82
CA VAL A 318 15.82 -9.78 -14.39
C VAL A 318 14.81 -10.08 -13.29
N GLU A 319 15.25 -10.67 -12.18
CA GLU A 319 14.37 -10.96 -11.05
C GLU A 319 13.83 -9.68 -10.42
N ALA A 320 14.67 -8.66 -10.24
CA ALA A 320 14.23 -7.35 -9.75
C ALA A 320 13.13 -6.71 -10.62
N VAL A 321 13.19 -6.87 -11.95
CA VAL A 321 12.13 -6.39 -12.86
C VAL A 321 10.84 -7.21 -12.71
N ARG A 322 10.93 -8.51 -12.48
CA ARG A 322 9.74 -9.36 -12.28
C ARG A 322 9.00 -9.00 -11.01
N ASP A 323 9.73 -8.81 -9.92
CA ASP A 323 9.17 -8.32 -8.66
C ASP A 323 8.44 -6.99 -8.90
N ASP A 324 9.03 -6.06 -9.67
CA ASP A 324 8.40 -4.79 -10.03
C ASP A 324 7.19 -4.90 -11.00
N ASP A 325 7.18 -5.88 -11.91
CA ASP A 325 6.03 -6.14 -12.78
C ASP A 325 4.86 -6.74 -11.99
N GLU A 326 5.12 -7.65 -11.06
CA GLU A 326 4.14 -8.08 -10.06
C GLU A 326 3.69 -6.90 -9.20
N ILE A 327 4.56 -5.90 -8.99
CA ILE A 327 4.17 -4.66 -8.33
C ILE A 327 3.10 -3.88 -9.12
N ARG A 328 3.14 -3.92 -10.46
CA ARG A 328 2.24 -3.15 -11.35
C ARG A 328 1.00 -3.88 -11.84
N ILE A 329 1.04 -5.20 -11.98
CA ILE A 329 -0.09 -5.96 -12.53
C ILE A 329 -1.16 -6.14 -11.45
N GLU A 330 -2.09 -5.19 -11.34
CA GLU A 330 -3.52 -5.49 -11.20
C GLU A 330 -4.43 -4.25 -11.41
N LEU A 331 -5.03 -4.17 -12.60
CA LEU A 331 -6.25 -3.39 -12.86
C LEU A 331 -7.38 -4.34 -13.27
N PRO A 332 -8.40 -4.57 -12.42
CA PRO A 332 -9.70 -5.05 -12.89
C PRO A 332 -10.60 -3.88 -13.31
N ARG A 333 -10.69 -3.73 -14.63
CA ARG A 333 -11.72 -3.14 -15.53
C ARG A 333 -12.87 -2.31 -14.94
N THR A 334 -13.05 -1.13 -15.54
CA THR A 334 -14.35 -0.45 -15.76
C THR A 334 -15.41 -1.44 -16.23
N THR A 335 -16.45 -1.64 -15.41
CA THR A 335 -17.69 -2.32 -15.82
C THR A 335 -18.73 -1.26 -16.20
N VAL A 336 -18.92 -1.05 -17.50
CA VAL A 336 -20.09 -0.33 -18.02
C VAL A 336 -21.21 -1.35 -18.23
N PRO A 337 -22.38 -1.22 -17.58
CA PRO A 337 -23.51 -2.09 -17.85
C PRO A 337 -23.95 -1.95 -19.31
N ARG A 338 -24.11 -3.07 -20.02
CA ARG A 338 -24.76 -3.09 -21.33
C ARG A 338 -26.20 -2.60 -21.18
N ALA A 339 -26.53 -1.47 -21.79
CA ALA A 339 -27.92 -1.10 -22.03
C ALA A 339 -28.55 -2.15 -22.95
N GLY A 340 -29.39 -2.99 -22.37
CA GLY A 340 -30.24 -3.93 -23.10
C GLY A 340 -31.22 -3.15 -23.96
N ARG A 341 -31.23 -3.45 -25.26
CA ARG A 341 -32.39 -3.24 -26.12
C ARG A 341 -33.40 -4.34 -25.82
N SER A 342 -34.59 -3.93 -25.37
CA SER A 342 -35.85 -4.59 -25.66
C SER A 342 -36.96 -3.55 -25.56
#